data_AF-A0A5J4WTU4-F1
#
_entry.id   AF-A0A5J4WTU4-F1
#
_cell.length_a   1.000
_cell.length_b   1.000
_cell.length_c   1.000
_cell.angle_alpha   90.00
_cell.angle_beta   90.00
_cell.angle_gamma   90.00
#
_symmetry.space_group_name_H-M   'P 1'
#
loop_
_entity.id
_entity.type
_entity.pdbx_description
1 polymer ?
#
loop_
_entity_poly.entity_id
_entity_poly.type
_entity_poly.pdbx_seq_one_letter_code
_entity_poly.pdbx_strand_id
1 'polypeptide(L)'
;MGLIRDEVDDEEWITKLNNDENKLKELHDKIQSPIVFMNYFNMVLALTIVLVMNLAQLIVVLLYIDNYSGAPQNVVLSGLRPPTFGQLQYLILRTFINYSFLNTIKRVNFPYVSQPMWKDDSHVSTDRKVILFLAKGASRYINQLHLNVHYGSNRYLNLEDAYMNSIRSTRLSQKQNSQLLLEKQDCFLHSLECDQVPQTRIFEQTPPFYGLGGFYARTRLYISQMNEMDPNEMLETSDEIRFISTAIRYDLREGMEDLTSSITQIGKDVVNQSQTALVIVMILSIILSLFSLMFNTLPWGFSMRAESCKSSRLIDLIPAEDNEKEMVLLPSMRTGYVKMDGPKERMMHFGQEVIDNIKNKGNIQEILQPYKILMVSTLRAFSDEEKDMEERKYDEQKMKDHQQVHILLRQRLTILGDHLLLATGKLDSVRSTVCHTLGRIFDKHFLDDDIAFVEEVISPEELLGKSGGHDGEEVIGEEIEQKQE
;
A
#
# COMPACT_ATOMS: atom_id res chain seq x y z
N MET A 1 62.48 -33.67 -3.38
CA MET A 1 61.16 -33.02 -3.11
C MET A 1 61.41 -32.08 -1.96
N GLY A 2 61.12 -30.78 -2.09
CA GLY A 2 61.44 -29.75 -1.07
C GLY A 2 60.66 -29.84 0.24
N LEU A 3 60.09 -31.00 0.56
CA LEU A 3 59.31 -31.27 1.76
C LEU A 3 60.26 -31.37 2.96
N ILE A 4 59.95 -30.60 4.00
CA ILE A 4 60.66 -30.63 5.28
C ILE A 4 59.63 -30.94 6.37
N ARG A 5 59.99 -31.82 7.29
CA ARG A 5 59.15 -32.18 8.44
C ARG A 5 60.01 -32.24 9.68
N ASP A 6 59.50 -31.65 10.77
CA ASP A 6 60.05 -31.74 12.12
C ASP A 6 61.55 -31.38 12.24
N GLU A 7 62.03 -30.48 11.38
CA GLU A 7 63.40 -29.96 11.44
C GLU A 7 63.52 -28.79 12.43
N VAL A 8 62.44 -28.03 12.63
CA VAL A 8 62.32 -26.95 13.62
C VAL A 8 61.03 -27.15 14.44
N ASP A 9 61.12 -26.97 15.76
CA ASP A 9 59.96 -27.02 16.66
C ASP A 9 59.07 -25.76 16.48
N ASP A 10 57.79 -25.97 16.13
CA ASP A 10 56.81 -24.91 15.80
C ASP A 10 55.39 -25.27 16.30
N GLU A 11 55.30 -25.92 17.47
CA GLU A 11 54.03 -26.38 18.08
C GLU A 11 53.01 -25.24 18.31
N GLU A 12 53.47 -24.03 18.61
CA GLU A 12 52.60 -22.87 18.84
C GLU A 12 51.80 -22.48 17.59
N TRP A 13 52.44 -22.48 16.42
CA TRP A 13 51.80 -22.14 15.16
C TRP A 13 50.79 -23.22 14.74
N ILE A 14 51.15 -24.50 14.91
CA ILE A 14 50.25 -25.64 14.62
C ILE A 14 49.01 -25.59 15.53
N THR A 15 49.18 -25.26 16.81
CA THR A 15 48.06 -25.14 17.76
C THR A 15 47.13 -23.98 17.38
N LYS A 16 47.69 -22.85 16.94
CA LYS A 16 46.91 -21.70 16.45
C LYS A 16 46.08 -22.06 15.21
N LEU A 17 46.70 -22.73 14.24
CA LEU A 17 46.03 -23.18 13.00
C LEU A 17 44.82 -24.07 13.29
N ASN A 18 44.97 -25.04 14.19
CA ASN A 18 43.89 -25.95 14.60
C ASN A 18 42.74 -25.23 15.32
N ASN A 19 43.06 -24.23 16.16
CA ASN A 19 42.05 -23.44 16.86
C ASN A 19 41.21 -22.59 15.91
N ASP A 20 41.83 -21.97 14.91
CA ASP A 20 41.14 -21.16 13.91
C ASP A 20 40.21 -22.03 13.03
N GLU A 21 40.65 -23.22 12.65
CA GLU A 21 39.83 -24.21 11.94
C GLU A 21 38.60 -24.64 12.76
N ASN A 22 38.78 -24.98 14.05
CA ASN A 22 37.67 -25.40 14.92
C ASN A 22 36.63 -24.28 15.12
N LYS A 23 37.09 -23.05 15.27
CA LYS A 23 36.22 -21.88 15.40
C LYS A 23 35.35 -21.67 14.14
N LEU A 24 35.94 -21.81 12.96
CA LEU A 24 35.22 -21.72 11.68
C LEU A 24 34.21 -22.88 11.51
N LYS A 25 34.57 -24.10 11.93
CA LYS A 25 33.67 -25.26 11.91
C LYS A 25 32.43 -25.07 12.78
N GLU A 26 32.58 -24.49 13.98
CA GLU A 26 31.46 -24.22 14.89
C GLU A 26 30.51 -23.14 14.36
N LEU A 27 31.05 -22.13 13.68
CA LEU A 27 30.26 -21.04 13.10
C LEU A 27 29.40 -21.55 11.93
N HIS A 28 29.92 -22.47 11.13
CA HIS A 28 29.20 -23.10 10.03
C HIS A 28 28.05 -24.03 10.49
N ASP A 29 28.12 -24.64 11.68
CA ASP A 29 27.03 -25.50 12.19
C ASP A 29 25.85 -24.72 12.78
N LYS A 30 26.01 -23.44 13.07
CA LYS A 30 24.98 -22.60 13.69
C LYS A 30 24.08 -21.88 12.69
N ILE A 31 24.21 -22.16 11.39
CA ILE A 31 23.39 -21.54 10.33
C ILE A 31 21.99 -22.17 10.31
N GLN A 32 21.08 -21.71 11.17
CA GLN A 32 19.64 -22.03 11.07
C GLN A 32 18.94 -21.12 10.05
N SER A 33 17.87 -21.61 9.42
CA SER A 33 17.08 -20.84 8.45
C SER A 33 16.47 -19.58 9.09
N PRO A 34 16.55 -18.40 8.43
CA PRO A 34 16.22 -17.11 9.05
C PRO A 34 14.73 -16.86 9.32
N ILE A 35 13.81 -17.76 8.93
CA ILE A 35 12.36 -17.55 9.10
C ILE A 35 11.71 -18.77 9.77
N VAL A 36 11.24 -18.57 10.99
CA VAL A 36 10.48 -19.56 11.77
C VAL A 36 9.00 -19.56 11.33
N PHE A 37 8.38 -20.74 11.25
CA PHE A 37 6.95 -20.91 10.86
C PHE A 37 5.98 -19.97 11.62
N MET A 38 6.25 -19.68 12.88
CA MET A 38 5.43 -18.78 13.70
C MET A 38 5.38 -17.34 13.14
N ASN A 39 6.46 -16.89 12.48
CA ASN A 39 6.49 -15.57 11.86
C ASN A 39 5.58 -15.51 10.61
N TYR A 40 5.44 -16.62 9.88
CA TYR A 40 4.52 -16.72 8.75
C TYR A 40 3.07 -16.71 9.21
N PHE A 41 2.75 -17.48 10.26
CA PHE A 41 1.41 -17.51 10.84
C PHE A 41 0.95 -16.13 11.31
N ASN A 42 1.80 -15.41 12.06
CA ASN A 42 1.50 -14.07 12.56
C ASN A 42 1.25 -13.05 11.44
N MET A 43 2.03 -13.11 10.36
CA MET A 43 1.85 -12.26 9.18
C MET A 43 0.51 -12.53 8.49
N VAL A 44 0.17 -13.80 8.23
CA VAL A 44 -1.10 -14.17 7.60
C VAL A 44 -2.29 -13.78 8.49
N LEU A 45 -2.18 -13.98 9.79
CA LEU A 45 -3.21 -13.59 10.76
C LEU A 45 -3.43 -12.06 10.76
N ALA A 46 -2.36 -11.26 10.77
CA ALA A 46 -2.44 -9.80 10.74
C ALA A 46 -3.15 -9.30 9.48
N LEU A 47 -2.74 -9.81 8.31
CA LEU A 47 -3.35 -9.46 7.03
C LEU A 47 -4.83 -9.84 6.97
N THR A 48 -5.16 -11.03 7.49
CA THR A 48 -6.56 -11.51 7.50
C THR A 48 -7.44 -10.65 8.39
N ILE A 49 -6.98 -10.28 9.59
CA ILE A 49 -7.73 -9.42 10.51
C ILE A 49 -8.01 -8.05 9.87
N VAL A 50 -7.00 -7.43 9.27
CA VAL A 50 -7.15 -6.13 8.59
C VAL A 50 -8.14 -6.22 7.44
N LEU A 51 -8.07 -7.29 6.63
CA LEU A 51 -8.96 -7.48 5.49
C LEU A 51 -10.42 -7.69 5.93
N VAL A 52 -10.65 -8.56 6.92
CA VAL A 52 -11.99 -8.85 7.46
C VAL A 52 -12.61 -7.58 8.07
N MET A 53 -11.83 -6.80 8.81
CA MET A 53 -12.30 -5.54 9.38
C MET A 53 -12.74 -4.53 8.31
N ASN A 54 -11.91 -4.30 7.30
CA ASN A 54 -12.23 -3.36 6.22
C ASN A 54 -13.48 -3.80 5.45
N LEU A 55 -13.62 -5.10 5.19
CA LEU A 55 -14.79 -5.66 4.54
C LEU A 55 -16.06 -5.48 5.40
N ALA A 56 -15.98 -5.75 6.70
CA ALA A 56 -17.10 -5.55 7.62
C ALA A 56 -17.52 -4.07 7.67
N GLN A 57 -16.56 -3.14 7.72
CA GLN A 57 -16.84 -1.71 7.72
C GLN A 57 -17.50 -1.26 6.40
N LEU A 58 -17.04 -1.75 5.26
CA LEU A 58 -17.65 -1.48 3.96
C LEU A 58 -19.10 -1.97 3.89
N ILE A 59 -19.37 -3.19 4.37
CA ILE A 59 -20.73 -3.75 4.42
C ILE A 59 -21.65 -2.87 5.27
N VAL A 60 -21.20 -2.47 6.46
CA VAL A 60 -21.98 -1.59 7.34
C VAL A 60 -22.29 -0.26 6.66
N VAL A 61 -21.29 0.38 6.04
CA VAL A 61 -21.48 1.64 5.33
C VAL A 61 -22.50 1.49 4.20
N LEU A 62 -22.40 0.43 3.38
CA LEU A 62 -23.33 0.18 2.29
C LEU A 62 -24.78 -0.02 2.78
N LEU A 63 -24.97 -0.79 3.87
CA LEU A 63 -26.30 -1.01 4.45
C LEU A 63 -26.94 0.30 4.93
N TYR A 64 -26.17 1.19 5.56
CA TYR A 64 -26.69 2.47 6.02
C TYR A 64 -26.96 3.43 4.87
N ILE A 65 -26.07 3.51 3.87
CA ILE A 65 -26.29 4.31 2.66
C ILE A 65 -27.59 3.90 1.97
N ASP A 66 -27.81 2.60 1.77
CA ASP A 66 -29.03 2.10 1.15
C ASP A 66 -30.28 2.53 1.93
N ASN A 67 -30.24 2.40 3.26
CA ASN A 67 -31.36 2.73 4.14
C ASN A 67 -31.77 4.22 4.10
N TYR A 68 -30.83 5.17 4.07
CA TYR A 68 -31.19 6.59 4.01
C TYR A 68 -31.25 7.16 2.58
N SER A 69 -30.79 6.42 1.56
CA SER A 69 -30.71 6.89 0.17
C SER A 69 -32.02 7.41 -0.41
N GLY A 70 -33.17 6.94 0.09
CA GLY A 70 -34.52 7.32 -0.34
C GLY A 70 -35.16 8.47 0.45
N ALA A 71 -34.58 8.87 1.57
CA ALA A 71 -35.18 9.90 2.44
C ALA A 71 -35.26 11.28 1.75
N PRO A 72 -34.20 11.79 1.08
CA PRO A 72 -34.28 13.09 0.40
C PRO A 72 -35.35 13.15 -0.69
N GLN A 73 -35.52 12.07 -1.47
CA GLN A 73 -36.50 11.96 -2.55
C GLN A 73 -37.92 12.03 -2.01
N ASN A 74 -38.18 11.32 -0.90
CA ASN A 74 -39.47 11.35 -0.23
C ASN A 74 -39.80 12.74 0.33
N VAL A 75 -38.81 13.46 0.86
CA VAL A 75 -38.98 14.84 1.35
C VAL A 75 -39.33 15.79 0.21
N VAL A 76 -38.59 15.75 -0.91
CA VAL A 76 -38.84 16.62 -2.07
C VAL A 76 -40.23 16.36 -2.65
N LEU A 77 -40.58 15.09 -2.90
CA LEU A 77 -41.88 14.72 -3.45
C LEU A 77 -43.03 15.05 -2.49
N SER A 78 -42.80 14.90 -1.18
CA SER A 78 -43.78 15.30 -0.17
C SER A 78 -44.00 16.81 -0.15
N GLY A 79 -42.93 17.60 -0.20
CA GLY A 79 -42.97 19.07 -0.15
C GLY A 79 -43.67 19.72 -1.32
N LEU A 80 -43.87 19.01 -2.43
CA LEU A 80 -44.64 19.51 -3.57
C LEU A 80 -46.16 19.36 -3.40
N ARG A 81 -46.63 18.58 -2.42
CA ARG A 81 -48.07 18.37 -2.22
C ARG A 81 -48.79 19.64 -1.73
N PRO A 82 -48.34 20.35 -0.67
CA PRO A 82 -48.96 21.60 -0.24
C PRO A 82 -49.08 22.68 -1.34
N PRO A 83 -48.02 23.02 -2.10
CA PRO A 83 -48.15 24.01 -3.16
C PRO A 83 -49.07 23.53 -4.29
N THR A 84 -49.10 22.23 -4.61
CA THR A 84 -50.04 21.67 -5.59
C THR A 84 -51.49 21.76 -5.13
N PHE A 85 -51.78 21.60 -3.83
CA PHE A 85 -53.12 21.88 -3.29
C PHE A 85 -53.48 23.37 -3.38
N GLY A 86 -52.52 24.27 -3.16
CA GLY A 86 -52.72 25.71 -3.39
C GLY A 86 -53.05 26.03 -4.85
N GLN A 87 -52.34 25.40 -5.80
CA GLN A 87 -52.64 25.50 -7.23
C GLN A 87 -54.04 24.98 -7.57
N LEU A 88 -54.44 23.86 -6.95
CA LEU A 88 -55.77 23.28 -7.15
C LEU A 88 -56.87 24.20 -6.61
N GLN A 89 -56.69 24.77 -5.43
CA GLN A 89 -57.61 25.75 -4.87
C GLN A 89 -57.73 26.97 -5.77
N TYR A 90 -56.61 27.49 -6.29
CA TYR A 90 -56.62 28.58 -7.27
C TYR A 90 -57.47 28.24 -8.50
N LEU A 91 -57.27 27.07 -9.11
CA LEU A 91 -58.03 26.65 -10.30
C LEU A 91 -59.52 26.48 -9.99
N ILE A 92 -59.87 25.93 -8.83
CA ILE A 92 -61.28 25.78 -8.43
C ILE A 92 -61.95 27.12 -8.18
N LEU A 93 -61.26 28.09 -7.58
CA LEU A 93 -61.81 29.45 -7.43
C LEU A 93 -61.97 30.16 -8.78
N ARG A 94 -61.11 29.87 -9.75
CA ARG A 94 -61.18 30.42 -11.12
C ARG A 94 -62.36 29.91 -11.94
N THR A 95 -63.04 28.83 -11.55
CA THR A 95 -64.21 28.34 -12.29
C THR A 95 -65.40 29.30 -12.19
N PHE A 96 -65.51 30.06 -11.10
CA PHE A 96 -66.60 31.03 -10.90
C PHE A 96 -66.10 32.49 -10.82
N ILE A 97 -64.83 32.74 -10.46
CA ILE A 97 -64.24 34.09 -10.49
C ILE A 97 -63.59 34.34 -11.86
N ASN A 98 -64.22 35.19 -12.67
CA ASN A 98 -63.70 35.59 -13.97
C ASN A 98 -62.75 36.80 -13.85
N TYR A 99 -61.64 36.79 -14.61
CA TYR A 99 -60.67 37.88 -14.70
C TYR A 99 -60.51 38.26 -16.17
N SER A 100 -61.56 38.88 -16.72
CA SER A 100 -61.57 39.31 -18.13
C SER A 100 -60.45 40.30 -18.47
N PHE A 101 -59.87 40.97 -17.48
CA PHE A 101 -58.75 41.89 -17.65
C PHE A 101 -57.38 41.21 -17.87
N LEU A 102 -57.26 39.90 -17.64
CA LEU A 102 -56.01 39.13 -17.82
C LEU A 102 -55.94 38.34 -19.13
N ASN A 103 -56.92 38.52 -20.03
CA ASN A 103 -56.92 37.79 -21.30
C ASN A 103 -55.70 38.14 -22.14
N THR A 104 -54.88 37.12 -22.42
CA THR A 104 -53.69 37.26 -23.23
C THR A 104 -54.07 37.38 -24.71
N ILE A 105 -53.46 38.32 -25.42
CA ILE A 105 -53.70 38.53 -26.86
C ILE A 105 -53.10 37.38 -27.69
N LYS A 106 -52.03 36.77 -27.18
CA LYS A 106 -51.36 35.61 -27.76
C LYS A 106 -51.01 34.62 -26.65
N ARG A 107 -51.14 33.32 -26.95
CA ARG A 107 -50.77 32.24 -26.04
C ARG A 107 -49.30 32.37 -25.61
N VAL A 108 -49.06 32.44 -24.31
CA VAL A 108 -47.73 32.50 -23.70
C VAL A 108 -47.33 31.10 -23.24
N ASN A 109 -46.23 30.58 -23.77
CA ASN A 109 -45.65 29.31 -23.32
C ASN A 109 -44.50 29.58 -22.34
N PHE A 110 -44.40 28.75 -21.30
CA PHE A 110 -43.36 28.82 -20.27
C PHE A 110 -42.35 27.69 -20.48
N PRO A 111 -41.23 27.91 -21.19
CA PRO A 111 -40.31 26.84 -21.59
C PRO A 111 -39.58 26.18 -20.42
N TYR A 112 -39.47 26.87 -19.28
CA TYR A 112 -38.78 26.39 -18.08
C TYR A 112 -39.70 25.66 -17.09
N VAL A 113 -41.02 25.58 -17.37
CA VAL A 113 -41.98 24.91 -16.48
C VAL A 113 -42.17 23.47 -16.93
N SER A 114 -41.80 22.53 -16.08
CA SER A 114 -41.96 21.10 -16.33
C SER A 114 -43.37 20.59 -16.04
N GLN A 115 -44.03 21.19 -15.05
CA GLN A 115 -45.36 20.77 -14.60
C GLN A 115 -46.39 20.99 -15.73
N PRO A 116 -47.11 19.95 -16.19
CA PRO A 116 -47.92 20.02 -17.41
C PRO A 116 -49.07 21.04 -17.34
N MET A 117 -49.59 21.30 -16.14
CA MET A 117 -50.70 22.23 -15.90
C MET A 117 -50.33 23.71 -16.01
N TRP A 118 -49.03 24.01 -15.97
CA TRP A 118 -48.50 25.38 -15.92
C TRP A 118 -47.54 25.67 -17.07
N LYS A 119 -47.59 24.87 -18.15
CA LYS A 119 -46.74 25.05 -19.33
C LYS A 119 -47.11 26.27 -20.17
N ASP A 120 -48.31 26.80 -20.00
CA ASP A 120 -48.81 27.95 -20.73
C ASP A 120 -49.79 28.80 -19.91
N ASP A 121 -50.28 29.87 -20.51
CA ASP A 121 -51.27 30.80 -19.97
C ASP A 121 -52.71 30.26 -19.92
N SER A 122 -52.95 28.96 -20.15
CA SER A 122 -54.31 28.39 -20.08
C SER A 122 -54.95 28.56 -18.70
N HIS A 123 -54.15 28.68 -17.64
CA HIS A 123 -54.61 28.89 -16.26
C HIS A 123 -55.25 30.28 -16.03
N VAL A 124 -54.96 31.27 -16.89
CA VAL A 124 -55.64 32.59 -16.87
C VAL A 124 -56.82 32.66 -17.84
N SER A 125 -57.13 31.58 -18.58
CA SER A 125 -58.28 31.52 -19.49
C SER A 125 -59.58 31.90 -18.79
N THR A 126 -60.47 32.58 -19.53
CA THR A 126 -61.85 32.85 -19.09
C THR A 126 -62.80 31.69 -19.37
N ASP A 127 -62.38 30.69 -20.14
CA ASP A 127 -63.17 29.49 -20.41
C ASP A 127 -63.13 28.53 -19.21
N ARG A 128 -64.29 28.39 -18.55
CA ARG A 128 -64.46 27.51 -17.39
C ARG A 128 -64.14 26.04 -17.71
N LYS A 129 -64.38 25.57 -18.94
CA LYS A 129 -64.05 24.19 -19.36
C LYS A 129 -62.54 23.96 -19.33
N VAL A 130 -61.77 24.94 -19.79
CA VAL A 130 -60.30 24.87 -19.76
C VAL A 130 -59.80 24.84 -18.32
N ILE A 131 -60.35 25.70 -17.45
CA ILE A 131 -59.97 25.72 -16.03
C ILE A 131 -60.31 24.40 -15.32
N LEU A 132 -61.48 23.81 -15.58
CA LEU A 132 -61.86 22.50 -15.03
C LEU A 132 -60.98 21.36 -15.54
N PHE A 133 -60.62 21.39 -16.82
CA PHE A 133 -59.67 20.44 -17.39
C PHE A 133 -58.30 20.53 -16.70
N LEU A 134 -57.82 21.75 -16.44
CA LEU A 134 -56.60 21.98 -15.64
C LEU A 134 -56.79 21.53 -14.18
N ALA A 135 -57.94 21.77 -13.55
CA ALA A 135 -58.19 21.29 -12.19
C ALA A 135 -58.13 19.75 -12.11
N LYS A 136 -58.71 19.05 -13.09
CA LYS A 136 -58.65 17.59 -13.22
C LYS A 136 -57.22 17.08 -13.43
N GLY A 137 -56.43 17.76 -14.27
CA GLY A 137 -55.02 17.41 -14.44
C GLY A 137 -54.19 17.64 -13.18
N ALA A 138 -54.41 18.73 -12.45
CA ALA A 138 -53.76 19.01 -11.16
C ALA A 138 -54.15 17.97 -10.10
N SER A 139 -55.42 17.57 -10.07
CA SER A 139 -55.95 16.48 -9.22
C SER A 139 -55.29 15.12 -9.54
N ARG A 140 -55.04 14.82 -10.82
CA ARG A 140 -54.29 13.63 -11.24
C ARG A 140 -52.82 13.72 -10.83
N TYR A 141 -52.19 14.87 -11.05
CA TYR A 141 -50.78 15.10 -10.70
C TYR A 141 -50.53 14.91 -9.19
N ILE A 142 -51.38 15.50 -8.35
CA ILE A 142 -51.26 15.34 -6.89
C ILE A 142 -51.52 13.89 -6.44
N ASN A 143 -52.35 13.14 -7.17
CA ASN A 143 -52.52 11.71 -6.92
C ASN A 143 -51.28 10.91 -7.24
N GLN A 144 -50.65 11.21 -8.36
CA GLN A 144 -49.38 10.58 -8.68
C GLN A 144 -48.32 10.95 -7.63
N LEU A 145 -48.24 12.20 -7.18
CA LEU A 145 -47.32 12.59 -6.10
C LEU A 145 -47.63 11.85 -4.79
N HIS A 146 -48.89 11.83 -4.39
CA HIS A 146 -49.34 11.17 -3.17
C HIS A 146 -49.01 9.67 -3.20
N LEU A 147 -49.30 8.99 -4.31
CA LEU A 147 -48.99 7.57 -4.47
C LEU A 147 -47.48 7.30 -4.53
N ASN A 148 -46.71 8.14 -5.21
CA ASN A 148 -45.25 8.01 -5.24
C ASN A 148 -44.64 8.12 -3.82
N VAL A 149 -45.12 9.05 -2.99
CA VAL A 149 -44.63 9.19 -1.61
C VAL A 149 -45.03 8.00 -0.75
N HIS A 150 -46.28 7.56 -0.80
CA HIS A 150 -46.77 6.50 0.09
C HIS A 150 -46.37 5.08 -0.33
N TYR A 151 -46.28 4.82 -1.64
CA TYR A 151 -46.08 3.48 -2.19
C TYR A 151 -44.77 3.30 -2.97
N GLY A 152 -43.99 4.38 -3.14
CA GLY A 152 -42.75 4.38 -3.91
C GLY A 152 -42.99 4.54 -5.41
N SER A 153 -41.92 4.82 -6.16
CA SER A 153 -42.02 5.03 -7.60
C SER A 153 -42.28 3.75 -8.38
N ASN A 154 -43.22 3.81 -9.34
CA ASN A 154 -43.59 2.70 -10.22
C ASN A 154 -43.80 3.20 -11.66
N ARG A 155 -43.69 2.32 -12.65
CA ARG A 155 -43.92 2.62 -14.08
C ARG A 155 -45.32 3.17 -14.36
N TYR A 156 -46.29 2.83 -13.52
CA TYR A 156 -47.68 3.30 -13.62
C TYR A 156 -47.92 4.65 -12.93
N LEU A 157 -46.94 5.16 -12.18
CA LEU A 157 -47.05 6.39 -11.39
C LEU A 157 -46.32 7.59 -12.01
N ASN A 158 -46.43 7.73 -13.32
CA ASN A 158 -45.77 8.79 -14.09
C ASN A 158 -46.45 10.15 -13.83
N LEU A 159 -45.64 11.16 -13.47
CA LEU A 159 -46.06 12.53 -13.14
C LEU A 159 -46.23 13.43 -14.38
N GLU A 160 -45.88 12.94 -15.57
CA GLU A 160 -45.83 13.74 -16.83
C GLU A 160 -44.92 14.98 -16.72
N ASP A 161 -44.00 14.96 -15.76
CA ASP A 161 -42.98 15.99 -15.48
C ASP A 161 -41.59 15.35 -15.59
N ALA A 162 -40.78 15.83 -16.54
CA ALA A 162 -39.48 15.24 -16.85
C ALA A 162 -38.48 15.28 -15.68
N TYR A 163 -38.49 16.35 -14.87
CA TYR A 163 -37.59 16.47 -13.72
C TYR A 163 -38.09 15.61 -12.57
N MET A 164 -39.39 15.66 -12.26
CA MET A 164 -39.94 14.92 -11.14
C MET A 164 -39.94 13.41 -11.37
N ASN A 165 -40.11 12.96 -12.61
CA ASN A 165 -40.01 11.54 -12.96
C ASN A 165 -38.60 10.94 -12.80
N SER A 166 -37.56 11.78 -12.77
CA SER A 166 -36.19 11.33 -12.49
C SER A 166 -35.98 10.96 -11.03
N ILE A 167 -36.84 11.48 -10.14
CA ILE A 167 -36.76 11.28 -8.70
C ILE A 167 -37.49 9.98 -8.35
N ARG A 168 -36.75 8.98 -7.90
CA ARG A 168 -37.31 7.71 -7.43
C ARG A 168 -37.51 7.72 -5.92
N SER A 169 -38.75 7.69 -5.46
CA SER A 169 -39.11 7.54 -4.05
C SER A 169 -39.06 6.10 -3.60
N THR A 170 -38.74 5.91 -2.33
CA THR A 170 -38.92 4.64 -1.62
C THR A 170 -40.27 4.61 -0.92
N ARG A 171 -40.81 3.41 -0.73
CA ARG A 171 -42.08 3.21 -0.03
C ARG A 171 -41.93 3.59 1.46
N LEU A 172 -42.84 4.42 1.96
CA LEU A 172 -42.95 4.68 3.40
C LEU A 172 -43.39 3.43 4.18
N SER A 173 -43.00 3.35 5.45
CA SER A 173 -43.37 2.20 6.29
C SER A 173 -44.90 2.12 6.45
N GLN A 174 -45.42 0.89 6.63
CA GLN A 174 -46.86 0.67 6.81
C GLN A 174 -47.41 1.43 8.03
N LYS A 175 -46.66 1.46 9.14
CA LYS A 175 -47.04 2.17 10.36
C LYS A 175 -47.18 3.67 10.12
N GLN A 176 -46.20 4.27 9.43
CA GLN A 176 -46.25 5.68 9.05
C GLN A 176 -47.46 5.94 8.15
N ASN A 177 -47.65 5.16 7.08
CA ASN A 177 -48.80 5.32 6.20
C ASN A 177 -50.15 5.19 6.94
N SER A 178 -50.27 4.26 7.89
CA SER A 178 -51.51 4.11 8.66
C SER A 178 -51.77 5.27 9.61
N GLN A 179 -50.74 5.78 10.29
CA GLN A 179 -50.86 6.96 11.15
C GLN A 179 -51.29 8.17 10.32
N LEU A 180 -50.65 8.37 9.17
CA LEU A 180 -50.86 9.55 8.33
C LEU A 180 -52.21 9.54 7.60
N LEU A 181 -52.67 8.38 7.14
CA LEU A 181 -53.85 8.29 6.28
C LEU A 181 -55.14 7.92 7.01
N LEU A 182 -55.05 7.32 8.20
CA LEU A 182 -56.18 6.67 8.87
C LEU A 182 -56.34 7.04 10.34
N GLU A 183 -55.36 7.71 10.96
CA GLU A 183 -55.41 8.04 12.38
C GLU A 183 -56.52 9.05 12.68
N LYS A 184 -57.23 8.82 13.79
CA LYS A 184 -58.33 9.67 14.21
C LYS A 184 -57.78 10.97 14.79
N GLN A 185 -58.16 12.11 14.22
CA GLN A 185 -57.80 13.44 14.73
C GLN A 185 -59.00 14.39 14.65
N ASP A 186 -59.07 15.35 15.58
CA ASP A 186 -60.15 16.34 15.65
C ASP A 186 -59.87 17.55 14.74
N CYS A 187 -58.59 17.85 14.48
CA CYS A 187 -58.19 18.78 13.43
C CYS A 187 -56.78 18.47 12.93
N PHE A 188 -56.48 18.90 11.70
CA PHE A 188 -55.13 18.91 11.11
C PHE A 188 -54.54 20.33 10.98
N LEU A 189 -55.16 21.32 11.65
CA LEU A 189 -54.65 22.69 11.73
C LEU A 189 -53.57 22.79 12.80
N HIS A 190 -52.52 23.51 12.46
CA HIS A 190 -51.43 23.86 13.36
C HIS A 190 -51.34 25.38 13.58
N SER A 191 -52.00 26.18 12.76
CA SER A 191 -52.07 27.64 12.93
C SER A 191 -52.91 28.09 14.13
N LEU A 192 -53.88 27.26 14.55
CA LEU A 192 -54.76 27.48 15.70
C LEU A 192 -54.98 26.16 16.43
N GLU A 193 -55.15 26.20 17.75
CA GLU A 193 -55.50 25.01 18.54
C GLU A 193 -56.87 24.47 18.10
N CYS A 194 -57.01 23.15 17.97
CA CYS A 194 -58.23 22.50 17.48
C CYS A 194 -59.50 22.92 18.24
N ASP A 195 -59.38 23.22 19.53
CA ASP A 195 -60.48 23.64 20.41
C ASP A 195 -61.02 25.04 20.07
N GLN A 196 -60.20 25.86 19.42
CA GLN A 196 -60.54 27.24 19.03
C GLN A 196 -61.16 27.31 17.62
N VAL A 197 -61.09 26.22 16.85
CA VAL A 197 -61.56 26.22 15.47
C VAL A 197 -63.00 25.71 15.39
N PRO A 198 -63.91 26.38 14.64
CA PRO A 198 -65.28 25.91 14.47
C PRO A 198 -65.35 24.46 13.99
N GLN A 199 -66.22 23.65 14.61
CA GLN A 199 -66.46 22.26 14.21
C GLN A 199 -67.06 22.14 12.79
N THR A 200 -67.65 23.23 12.27
CA THR A 200 -68.26 23.33 10.93
C THR A 200 -67.35 24.03 9.90
N ARG A 201 -66.04 24.16 10.20
CA ARG A 201 -65.10 24.86 9.31
C ARG A 201 -64.97 24.20 7.93
N ILE A 202 -65.10 22.88 7.87
CA ILE A 202 -65.15 22.11 6.63
C ILE A 202 -66.63 21.94 6.27
N PHE A 203 -66.97 22.31 5.04
CA PHE A 203 -68.34 22.20 4.55
C PHE A 203 -68.82 20.74 4.61
N GLU A 204 -69.98 20.50 5.22
CA GLU A 204 -70.58 19.16 5.38
C GLU A 204 -69.65 18.09 6.00
N GLN A 205 -68.72 18.50 6.86
CA GLN A 205 -67.93 17.54 7.61
C GLN A 205 -67.61 18.04 9.00
N THR A 206 -67.98 17.25 10.00
CA THR A 206 -67.72 17.54 11.41
C THR A 206 -66.68 16.56 11.96
N PRO A 207 -65.81 17.01 12.88
CA PRO A 207 -64.87 16.12 13.56
C PRO A 207 -65.60 15.06 14.38
N PRO A 208 -64.97 13.91 14.68
CA PRO A 208 -63.57 13.57 14.39
C PRO A 208 -63.36 13.06 12.96
N PHE A 209 -62.15 13.28 12.43
CA PHE A 209 -61.75 12.83 11.10
C PHE A 209 -60.83 11.61 11.18
N TYR A 210 -60.92 10.72 10.20
CA TYR A 210 -60.07 9.52 10.09
C TYR A 210 -59.01 9.75 9.02
N GLY A 211 -57.92 10.40 9.44
CA GLY A 211 -56.78 10.75 8.61
C GLY A 211 -57.09 11.67 7.43
N LEU A 212 -56.05 12.01 6.68
CA LEU A 212 -56.17 12.88 5.51
C LEU A 212 -56.70 12.15 4.26
N GLY A 213 -56.70 10.82 4.28
CA GLY A 213 -57.10 9.99 3.13
C GLY A 213 -58.55 10.23 2.69
N GLY A 214 -59.46 10.40 3.66
CA GLY A 214 -60.88 10.66 3.38
C GLY A 214 -61.12 12.02 2.70
N PHE A 215 -60.50 13.08 3.24
CA PHE A 215 -60.55 14.41 2.62
C PHE A 215 -59.99 14.39 1.21
N TYR A 216 -58.82 13.76 1.05
CA TYR A 216 -58.14 13.65 -0.23
C TYR A 216 -58.99 12.93 -1.28
N ALA A 217 -59.58 11.79 -0.93
CA ALA A 217 -60.44 11.02 -1.83
C ALA A 217 -61.70 11.82 -2.23
N ARG A 218 -62.35 12.50 -1.27
CA ARG A 218 -63.55 13.31 -1.52
C ARG A 218 -63.24 14.51 -2.41
N THR A 219 -62.14 15.23 -2.16
CA THR A 219 -61.68 16.34 -3.02
C THR A 219 -61.49 15.87 -4.46
N ARG A 220 -60.84 14.74 -4.68
CA ARG A 220 -60.64 14.18 -6.04
C ARG A 220 -61.94 13.81 -6.72
N LEU A 221 -62.85 13.18 -5.99
CA LEU A 221 -64.16 12.79 -6.51
C LEU A 221 -64.92 14.02 -7.00
N TYR A 222 -64.99 15.08 -6.17
CA TYR A 222 -65.68 16.32 -6.52
C TYR A 222 -65.06 17.03 -7.71
N ILE A 223 -63.74 17.07 -7.83
CA ILE A 223 -63.09 17.65 -9.03
C ILE A 223 -63.44 16.84 -10.29
N SER A 224 -63.49 15.51 -10.17
CA SER A 224 -63.90 14.66 -11.30
C SER A 224 -65.36 14.89 -11.67
N GLN A 225 -66.25 15.06 -10.69
CA GLN A 225 -67.67 15.34 -10.92
C GLN A 225 -67.87 16.72 -11.56
N MET A 226 -67.21 17.76 -11.03
CA MET A 226 -67.24 19.10 -11.60
C MET A 226 -66.77 19.13 -13.06
N ASN A 227 -65.78 18.31 -13.44
CA ASN A 227 -65.34 18.25 -14.83
C ASN A 227 -66.40 17.70 -15.80
N GLU A 228 -67.37 16.92 -15.32
CA GLU A 228 -68.44 16.34 -16.14
C GLU A 228 -69.76 17.15 -16.08
N MET A 229 -69.88 18.08 -15.13
CA MET A 229 -71.03 18.98 -15.01
C MET A 229 -70.97 20.14 -16.02
N ASP A 230 -72.12 20.78 -16.30
CA ASP A 230 -72.14 22.00 -17.11
C ASP A 230 -71.45 23.15 -16.33
N PRO A 231 -70.37 23.75 -16.87
CA PRO A 231 -69.66 24.85 -16.22
C PRO A 231 -70.53 26.08 -15.94
N ASN A 232 -71.65 26.25 -16.64
CA ASN A 232 -72.56 27.38 -16.43
C ASN A 232 -73.45 27.20 -15.19
N GLU A 233 -73.67 25.96 -14.75
CA GLU A 233 -74.46 25.64 -13.55
C GLU A 233 -73.64 25.73 -12.26
N MET A 234 -72.31 25.85 -12.38
CA MET A 234 -71.42 26.00 -11.23
C MET A 234 -71.47 27.42 -10.67
N LEU A 235 -71.80 27.50 -9.38
CA LEU A 235 -71.88 28.73 -8.60
C LEU A 235 -70.96 28.62 -7.37
N GLU A 236 -70.65 29.75 -6.75
CA GLU A 236 -69.91 29.78 -5.48
C GLU A 236 -70.59 28.93 -4.38
N THR A 237 -71.93 28.81 -4.45
CA THR A 237 -72.73 28.04 -3.50
C THR A 237 -72.74 26.54 -3.77
N SER A 238 -72.17 26.07 -4.88
CA SER A 238 -72.11 24.63 -5.20
C SER A 238 -71.36 23.86 -4.12
N ASP A 239 -71.93 22.74 -3.70
CA ASP A 239 -71.46 21.95 -2.57
C ASP A 239 -70.03 21.44 -2.79
N GLU A 240 -69.68 21.08 -4.04
CA GLU A 240 -68.36 20.63 -4.44
C GLU A 240 -67.30 21.71 -4.21
N ILE A 241 -67.58 22.95 -4.64
CA ILE A 241 -66.68 24.10 -4.52
C ILE A 241 -66.48 24.46 -3.05
N ARG A 242 -67.58 24.51 -2.28
CA ARG A 242 -67.54 24.83 -0.85
C ARG A 242 -66.74 23.80 -0.07
N PHE A 243 -66.95 22.51 -0.34
CA PHE A 243 -66.15 21.45 0.26
C PHE A 243 -64.67 21.58 -0.10
N ILE A 244 -64.32 21.64 -1.38
CA ILE A 244 -62.92 21.65 -1.81
C ILE A 244 -62.18 22.87 -1.23
N SER A 245 -62.80 24.05 -1.31
CA SER A 245 -62.20 25.31 -0.84
C SER A 245 -61.99 25.29 0.68
N THR A 246 -62.98 24.85 1.45
CA THR A 246 -62.86 24.77 2.91
C THR A 246 -61.91 23.67 3.37
N ALA A 247 -61.98 22.47 2.76
CA ALA A 247 -61.10 21.36 3.08
C ALA A 247 -59.62 21.70 2.83
N ILE A 248 -59.28 22.28 1.66
CA ILE A 248 -57.90 22.67 1.35
C ILE A 248 -57.41 23.78 2.30
N ARG A 249 -58.25 24.80 2.53
CA ARG A 249 -57.85 25.97 3.33
C ARG A 249 -57.56 25.62 4.79
N TYR A 250 -58.38 24.78 5.39
CA TYR A 250 -58.32 24.49 6.82
C TYR A 250 -57.40 23.29 7.09
N ASP A 251 -57.80 22.07 6.73
CA ASP A 251 -57.13 20.87 7.24
C ASP A 251 -56.18 20.22 6.24
N LEU A 252 -56.51 20.25 4.94
CA LEU A 252 -55.82 19.42 3.98
C LEU A 252 -54.46 20.00 3.53
N ARG A 253 -54.30 21.34 3.49
CA ARG A 253 -52.99 21.96 3.24
C ARG A 253 -52.06 21.80 4.45
N GLU A 254 -52.49 22.26 5.62
CA GLU A 254 -51.67 22.22 6.84
C GLU A 254 -51.38 20.78 7.28
N GLY A 255 -52.35 19.87 7.17
CA GLY A 255 -52.12 18.45 7.44
C GLY A 255 -51.10 17.81 6.49
N MET A 256 -51.03 18.26 5.24
CA MET A 256 -50.00 17.80 4.28
C MET A 256 -48.63 18.42 4.53
N GLU A 257 -48.59 19.64 5.08
CA GLU A 257 -47.36 20.28 5.55
C GLU A 257 -46.81 19.54 6.78
N ASP A 258 -47.67 19.22 7.76
CA ASP A 258 -47.30 18.42 8.92
C ASP A 258 -46.80 17.02 8.53
N LEU A 259 -47.50 16.38 7.59
CA LEU A 259 -47.04 15.13 7.00
C LEU A 259 -45.64 15.28 6.36
N THR A 260 -45.38 16.38 5.67
CA THR A 260 -44.05 16.65 5.08
C THR A 260 -43.01 16.87 6.17
N SER A 261 -43.36 17.57 7.24
CA SER A 261 -42.51 17.76 8.41
C SER A 261 -42.17 16.43 9.09
N SER A 262 -43.16 15.55 9.27
CA SER A 262 -42.97 14.21 9.81
C SER A 262 -42.04 13.36 8.96
N ILE A 263 -42.25 13.32 7.63
CA ILE A 263 -41.33 12.62 6.69
C ILE A 263 -39.92 13.21 6.76
N THR A 264 -39.80 14.53 6.89
CA THR A 264 -38.51 15.21 7.04
C THR A 264 -37.82 14.84 8.34
N GLN A 265 -38.57 14.78 9.45
CA GLN A 265 -38.02 14.39 10.75
C GLN A 265 -37.58 12.93 10.74
N ILE A 266 -38.38 12.02 10.17
CA ILE A 266 -37.99 10.62 9.96
C ILE A 266 -36.69 10.55 9.15
N GLY A 267 -36.58 11.32 8.07
CA GLY A 267 -35.35 11.39 7.27
C GLY A 267 -34.15 11.84 8.09
N LYS A 268 -34.30 12.90 8.90
CA LYS A 268 -33.25 13.38 9.81
C LYS A 268 -32.86 12.33 10.85
N ASP A 269 -33.84 11.64 11.44
CA ASP A 269 -33.60 10.63 12.47
C ASP A 269 -32.81 9.45 11.91
N VAL A 270 -33.14 8.98 10.69
CA VAL A 270 -32.38 7.91 10.01
C VAL A 270 -30.94 8.36 9.72
N VAL A 271 -30.75 9.61 9.27
CA VAL A 271 -29.40 10.16 9.04
C VAL A 271 -28.61 10.24 10.34
N ASN A 272 -29.19 10.78 11.41
CA ASN A 272 -28.54 10.89 12.71
C ASN A 272 -28.19 9.51 13.30
N GLN A 273 -29.09 8.53 13.15
CA GLN A 273 -28.84 7.15 13.56
C GLN A 273 -27.68 6.54 12.76
N SER A 274 -27.64 6.76 11.44
CA SER A 274 -26.55 6.27 10.59
C SER A 274 -25.19 6.87 10.98
N GLN A 275 -25.14 8.18 11.24
CA GLN A 275 -23.94 8.87 11.70
C GLN A 275 -23.45 8.29 13.03
N THR A 276 -24.37 8.09 13.99
CA THR A 276 -24.04 7.51 15.30
C THR A 276 -23.48 6.10 15.17
N ALA A 277 -24.09 5.25 14.35
CA ALA A 277 -23.63 3.89 14.12
C ALA A 277 -22.24 3.86 13.47
N LEU A 278 -21.98 4.71 12.47
CA LEU A 278 -20.67 4.82 11.82
C LEU A 278 -19.57 5.25 12.80
N VAL A 279 -19.86 6.21 13.68
CA VAL A 279 -18.92 6.63 14.74
C VAL A 279 -18.59 5.47 15.68
N ILE A 280 -19.61 4.71 16.14
CA ILE A 280 -19.41 3.55 17.02
C ILE A 280 -18.53 2.49 16.35
N VAL A 281 -18.83 2.14 15.09
CA VAL A 281 -18.06 1.13 14.33
C VAL A 281 -16.63 1.58 14.08
N MET A 282 -16.41 2.87 13.82
CA MET A 282 -15.06 3.43 13.66
C MET A 282 -14.25 3.33 14.95
N ILE A 283 -14.83 3.68 16.09
CA ILE A 283 -14.17 3.56 17.41
C ILE A 283 -13.79 2.10 17.69
N LEU A 284 -14.72 1.16 17.49
CA LEU A 284 -14.46 -0.28 17.68
C LEU A 284 -13.34 -0.78 16.75
N SER A 285 -13.32 -0.31 15.49
CA SER A 285 -12.29 -0.66 14.53
C SER A 285 -10.91 -0.14 14.95
N ILE A 286 -10.82 1.08 15.48
CA ILE A 286 -9.56 1.63 16.00
C ILE A 286 -9.05 0.77 17.18
N ILE A 287 -9.93 0.43 18.12
CA ILE A 287 -9.58 -0.41 19.28
C ILE A 287 -9.06 -1.79 18.81
N LEU A 288 -9.75 -2.43 17.86
CA LEU A 288 -9.36 -3.74 17.36
C LEU A 288 -8.05 -3.69 16.57
N SER A 289 -7.80 -2.60 15.83
CA SER A 289 -6.53 -2.35 15.14
C SER A 289 -5.38 -2.17 16.13
N LEU A 290 -5.57 -1.40 17.20
CA LEU A 290 -4.58 -1.23 18.26
C LEU A 290 -4.29 -2.55 18.97
N PHE A 291 -5.32 -3.35 19.26
CA PHE A 291 -5.16 -4.68 19.83
C PHE A 291 -4.34 -5.59 18.91
N SER A 292 -4.66 -5.63 17.61
CA SER A 292 -3.89 -6.40 16.62
C SER A 292 -2.43 -5.95 16.54
N LEU A 293 -2.19 -4.63 16.56
CA LEU A 293 -0.85 -4.06 16.57
C LEU A 293 -0.05 -4.48 17.80
N MET A 294 -0.63 -4.39 19.00
CA MET A 294 0.02 -4.71 20.27
C MET A 294 0.35 -6.20 20.41
N PHE A 295 -0.59 -7.09 20.05
CA PHE A 295 -0.48 -8.52 20.34
C PHE A 295 0.05 -9.36 19.18
N ASN A 296 0.00 -8.86 17.94
CA ASN A 296 0.47 -9.59 16.77
C ASN A 296 1.64 -8.87 16.08
N THR A 297 1.40 -7.66 15.55
CA THR A 297 2.36 -6.98 14.68
C THR A 297 3.65 -6.57 15.38
N LEU A 298 3.58 -6.02 16.60
CA LEU A 298 4.77 -5.62 17.36
C LEU A 298 5.64 -6.81 17.80
N PRO A 299 5.09 -7.86 18.46
CA PRO A 299 5.87 -9.06 18.77
C PRO A 299 6.51 -9.69 17.55
N TRP A 300 5.78 -9.75 16.44
CA TRP A 300 6.32 -10.23 15.16
C TRP A 300 7.46 -9.36 14.64
N GLY A 301 7.31 -8.03 14.68
CA GLY A 301 8.35 -7.09 14.25
C GLY A 301 9.64 -7.21 15.07
N PHE A 302 9.53 -7.39 16.40
CA PHE A 302 10.68 -7.62 17.25
C PHE A 302 11.36 -8.97 16.97
N SER A 303 10.57 -10.04 16.79
CA SER A 303 11.07 -11.37 16.39
C SER A 303 11.85 -11.30 15.08
N MET A 304 11.26 -10.67 14.05
CA MET A 304 11.92 -10.55 12.74
C MET A 304 13.17 -9.68 12.78
N ARG A 305 13.21 -8.63 13.62
CA ARG A 305 14.44 -7.85 13.82
C ARG A 305 15.54 -8.70 14.45
N ALA A 306 15.21 -9.51 15.44
CA ALA A 306 16.19 -10.39 16.08
C ALA A 306 16.74 -11.44 15.10
N GLU A 307 15.87 -12.05 14.28
CA GLU A 307 16.29 -13.00 13.24
C GLU A 307 17.09 -12.33 12.12
N SER A 308 16.72 -11.11 11.71
CA SER A 308 17.49 -10.32 10.75
C SER A 308 18.89 -9.99 11.26
N CYS A 309 19.05 -9.61 12.53
CA CYS A 309 20.36 -9.41 13.14
C CYS A 309 21.22 -10.68 13.17
N LYS A 310 20.61 -11.86 13.42
CA LYS A 310 21.31 -13.14 13.34
C LYS A 310 21.73 -13.44 11.90
N SER A 311 20.85 -13.22 10.93
CA SER A 311 21.12 -13.40 9.50
C SER A 311 22.20 -12.44 8.99
N SER A 312 22.26 -11.21 9.49
CA SER A 312 23.32 -10.26 9.12
C SER A 312 24.69 -10.74 9.58
N ARG A 313 24.78 -11.32 10.78
CA ARG A 313 26.04 -11.91 11.27
C ARG A 313 26.49 -13.13 10.49
N LEU A 314 25.58 -13.76 9.76
CA LEU A 314 25.89 -14.86 8.83
C LEU A 314 26.50 -14.34 7.53
N ILE A 315 26.18 -13.12 7.11
CA ILE A 315 26.82 -12.46 5.95
C ILE A 315 28.30 -12.20 6.27
N ASP A 316 28.64 -11.84 7.51
CA ASP A 316 30.03 -11.67 7.96
C ASP A 316 30.86 -12.97 7.93
N LEU A 317 30.21 -14.13 7.80
CA LEU A 317 30.86 -15.45 7.69
C LEU A 317 31.04 -15.91 6.24
N ILE A 318 30.42 -15.23 5.29
CA ILE A 318 30.68 -15.45 3.87
C ILE A 318 32.02 -14.73 3.61
N PRO A 319 33.09 -15.43 3.19
CA PRO A 319 34.33 -14.75 2.83
C PRO A 319 33.98 -13.70 1.78
N ALA A 320 34.29 -12.44 2.06
CA ALA A 320 34.02 -11.35 1.15
C ALA A 320 34.61 -11.73 -0.21
N GLU A 321 33.75 -11.84 -1.23
CA GLU A 321 34.16 -11.89 -2.62
C GLU A 321 34.69 -10.49 -3.00
N ASP A 322 35.83 -10.12 -2.44
CA ASP A 322 36.53 -8.92 -2.88
C ASP A 322 37.66 -9.35 -3.82
N ASN A 323 37.56 -8.85 -5.04
CA ASN A 323 38.37 -9.11 -6.24
C ASN A 323 39.87 -8.73 -6.11
N GLU A 324 40.44 -8.77 -4.91
CA GLU A 324 41.85 -8.52 -4.67
C GLU A 324 42.60 -9.85 -4.60
N LYS A 325 43.69 -9.95 -5.36
CA LYS A 325 44.64 -11.06 -5.25
C LYS A 325 45.10 -11.12 -3.78
N GLU A 326 44.83 -12.22 -3.10
CA GLU A 326 45.20 -12.44 -1.69
C GLU A 326 46.72 -12.53 -1.48
N MET A 327 47.47 -12.84 -2.54
CA MET A 327 48.91 -12.98 -2.52
C MET A 327 49.54 -12.15 -3.64
N VAL A 328 50.08 -10.98 -3.26
CA VAL A 328 50.76 -10.03 -4.15
C VAL A 328 52.04 -9.55 -3.49
N LEU A 329 53.12 -9.48 -4.25
CA LEU A 329 54.35 -8.85 -3.78
C LEU A 329 54.14 -7.34 -3.65
N LEU A 330 54.02 -6.87 -2.40
CA LEU A 330 53.86 -5.45 -2.11
C LEU A 330 55.14 -4.69 -2.45
N PRO A 331 55.05 -3.39 -2.83
CA PRO A 331 56.24 -2.57 -3.06
C PRO A 331 57.22 -2.54 -1.88
N SER A 332 56.72 -2.66 -0.64
CA SER A 332 57.53 -2.70 0.57
C SER A 332 58.29 -4.01 0.77
N MET A 333 57.91 -5.09 0.09
CA MET A 333 58.60 -6.39 0.12
C MET A 333 59.67 -6.52 -0.97
N ARG A 334 59.76 -5.52 -1.86
CA ARG A 334 60.76 -5.47 -2.92
C ARG A 334 62.05 -4.95 -2.33
N THR A 335 63.11 -5.71 -2.55
CA THR A 335 64.45 -5.37 -2.10
C THR A 335 65.17 -4.45 -3.07
N GLY A 336 64.68 -4.32 -4.31
CA GLY A 336 65.37 -3.62 -5.39
C GLY A 336 66.45 -4.47 -6.07
N TYR A 337 66.79 -5.62 -5.51
CA TYR A 337 67.71 -6.57 -6.12
C TYR A 337 66.95 -7.56 -7.02
N VAL A 338 67.10 -7.40 -8.33
CA VAL A 338 66.36 -8.16 -9.36
C VAL A 338 66.48 -9.68 -9.18
N LYS A 339 67.65 -10.17 -8.72
CA LYS A 339 67.84 -11.61 -8.52
C LYS A 339 67.03 -12.20 -7.37
N MET A 340 66.62 -11.39 -6.39
CA MET A 340 65.75 -11.81 -5.29
C MET A 340 64.29 -11.48 -5.56
N ASP A 341 64.00 -10.31 -6.13
CA ASP A 341 62.62 -9.89 -6.41
C ASP A 341 61.96 -10.78 -7.48
N GLY A 342 62.71 -11.25 -8.49
CA GLY A 342 62.19 -12.14 -9.54
C GLY A 342 61.68 -13.51 -9.03
N PRO A 343 62.46 -14.27 -8.22
CA PRO A 343 61.98 -15.46 -7.53
C PRO A 343 60.78 -15.21 -6.61
N LYS A 344 60.76 -14.10 -5.86
CA LYS A 344 59.64 -13.73 -4.97
C LYS A 344 58.34 -13.51 -5.74
N GLU A 345 58.39 -12.81 -6.87
CA GLU A 345 57.23 -12.62 -7.75
C GLU A 345 56.68 -13.95 -8.26
N ARG A 346 57.55 -14.90 -8.61
CA ARG A 346 57.13 -16.25 -9.03
C ARG A 346 56.47 -17.02 -7.89
N MET A 347 57.01 -16.93 -6.67
CA MET A 347 56.40 -17.55 -5.49
C MET A 347 55.00 -16.98 -5.21
N MET A 348 54.85 -15.65 -5.25
CA MET A 348 53.56 -14.98 -5.07
C MET A 348 52.56 -15.35 -6.17
N HIS A 349 53.01 -15.46 -7.43
CA HIS A 349 52.17 -15.90 -8.54
C HIS A 349 51.65 -17.33 -8.36
N PHE A 350 52.54 -18.28 -8.04
CA PHE A 350 52.13 -19.69 -7.84
C PHE A 350 51.27 -19.86 -6.58
N GLY A 351 51.50 -19.08 -5.53
CA GLY A 351 50.65 -19.10 -4.35
C GLY A 351 49.26 -18.52 -4.61
N GLN A 352 49.14 -17.46 -5.40
CA GLN A 352 47.84 -16.96 -5.87
C GLN A 352 47.10 -18.01 -6.70
N GLU A 353 47.79 -18.71 -7.59
CA GLU A 353 47.19 -19.80 -8.40
C GLU A 353 46.66 -20.94 -7.52
N VAL A 354 47.35 -21.27 -6.41
CA VAL A 354 46.84 -22.21 -5.41
C VAL A 354 45.56 -21.69 -4.75
N ILE A 355 45.54 -20.42 -4.32
CA ILE A 355 44.38 -19.78 -3.68
C ILE A 355 43.18 -19.75 -4.62
N ASP A 356 43.38 -19.37 -5.88
CA ASP A 356 42.33 -19.29 -6.89
C ASP A 356 41.72 -20.68 -7.16
N ASN A 357 42.55 -21.71 -7.25
CA ASN A 357 42.08 -23.10 -7.41
C ASN A 357 41.33 -23.62 -6.18
N ILE A 358 41.72 -23.20 -4.98
CA ILE A 358 40.99 -23.52 -3.74
C ILE A 358 39.63 -22.82 -3.71
N LYS A 359 39.59 -21.52 -4.03
CA LYS A 359 38.35 -20.71 -4.07
C LYS A 359 37.35 -21.21 -5.10
N ASN A 360 37.82 -21.61 -6.28
CA ASN A 360 36.99 -22.19 -7.35
C ASN A 360 36.54 -23.63 -7.07
N LYS A 361 36.75 -24.15 -5.85
CA LYS A 361 36.43 -25.51 -5.42
C LYS A 361 37.04 -26.58 -6.33
N GLY A 362 38.23 -26.31 -6.89
CA GLY A 362 38.96 -27.26 -7.72
C GLY A 362 39.13 -28.61 -7.03
N ASN A 363 39.25 -29.67 -7.82
CA ASN A 363 39.53 -30.99 -7.28
C ASN A 363 40.88 -30.98 -6.55
N ILE A 364 41.08 -31.82 -5.53
CA ILE A 364 42.34 -31.87 -4.75
C ILE A 364 43.54 -32.09 -5.69
N GLN A 365 43.36 -32.84 -6.78
CA GLN A 365 44.39 -33.04 -7.81
C GLN A 365 44.76 -31.77 -8.60
N GLU A 366 43.79 -30.87 -8.82
CA GLU A 366 44.00 -29.60 -9.51
C GLU A 366 44.72 -28.59 -8.62
N ILE A 367 44.49 -28.64 -7.30
CA ILE A 367 45.19 -27.82 -6.30
C ILE A 367 46.63 -28.33 -6.09
N LEU A 368 46.85 -29.65 -6.16
CA LEU A 368 48.13 -30.26 -5.82
C LEU A 368 49.27 -29.93 -6.80
N GLN A 369 48.95 -29.69 -8.08
CA GLN A 369 49.97 -29.36 -9.09
C GLN A 369 50.58 -27.97 -8.87
N PRO A 370 49.79 -26.87 -8.80
CA PRO A 370 50.28 -25.55 -8.40
C PRO A 370 50.99 -25.57 -7.03
N TYR A 371 50.47 -26.36 -6.08
CA TYR A 371 51.10 -26.48 -4.75
C TYR A 371 52.52 -27.05 -4.81
N LYS A 372 52.73 -28.10 -5.61
CA LYS A 372 54.05 -28.69 -5.82
C LYS A 372 55.00 -27.72 -6.52
N ILE A 373 54.50 -26.95 -7.49
CA ILE A 373 55.28 -25.94 -8.20
C ILE A 373 55.70 -24.84 -7.24
N LEU A 374 54.80 -24.37 -6.37
CA LEU A 374 55.12 -23.40 -5.31
C LEU A 374 56.23 -23.93 -4.39
N MET A 375 56.11 -25.15 -3.85
CA MET A 375 57.14 -25.73 -2.98
C MET A 375 58.52 -25.83 -3.66
N VAL A 376 58.55 -26.22 -4.94
CA VAL A 376 59.81 -26.31 -5.70
C VAL A 376 60.38 -24.92 -5.99
N SER A 377 59.53 -23.94 -6.29
CA SER A 377 59.95 -22.56 -6.51
C SER A 377 60.53 -21.95 -5.25
N THR A 378 59.89 -22.15 -4.09
CA THR A 378 60.37 -21.69 -2.78
C THR A 378 61.72 -22.31 -2.43
N LEU A 379 61.88 -23.63 -2.61
CA LEU A 379 63.16 -24.30 -2.37
C LEU A 379 64.28 -23.69 -3.22
N ARG A 380 64.03 -23.47 -4.52
CA ARG A 380 65.04 -22.89 -5.41
C ARG A 380 65.38 -21.46 -5.03
N ALA A 381 64.38 -20.63 -4.73
CA ALA A 381 64.60 -19.25 -4.31
C ALA A 381 65.48 -19.17 -3.07
N PHE A 382 65.17 -19.95 -2.04
CA PHE A 382 65.94 -19.99 -0.79
C PHE A 382 67.35 -20.56 -1.00
N SER A 383 67.53 -21.60 -1.80
CA SER A 383 68.87 -22.13 -2.09
C SER A 383 69.73 -21.17 -2.93
N ASP A 384 69.12 -20.43 -3.85
CA ASP A 384 69.84 -19.41 -4.64
C ASP A 384 70.24 -18.23 -3.75
N GLU A 385 69.37 -17.82 -2.82
CA GLU A 385 69.66 -16.78 -1.82
C GLU A 385 70.74 -17.20 -0.83
N GLU A 386 70.69 -18.42 -0.30
CA GLU A 386 71.72 -18.98 0.58
C GLU A 386 73.08 -19.02 -0.10
N LYS A 387 73.13 -19.38 -1.38
CA LYS A 387 74.35 -19.37 -2.16
C LYS A 387 74.88 -17.94 -2.37
N ASP A 388 74.00 -16.98 -2.66
CA ASP A 388 74.38 -15.56 -2.76
C ASP A 388 74.90 -15.02 -1.41
N MET A 389 74.32 -15.44 -0.26
CA MET A 389 74.81 -15.11 1.08
C MET A 389 76.22 -15.66 1.34
N GLU A 390 76.48 -16.91 0.96
CA GLU A 390 77.79 -17.56 1.10
C GLU A 390 78.86 -16.91 0.22
N GLU A 391 78.55 -16.65 -1.06
CA GLU A 391 79.48 -16.05 -2.02
C GLU A 391 79.89 -14.63 -1.60
N ARG A 392 78.96 -13.89 -0.98
CA ARG A 392 79.18 -12.49 -0.55
C ARG A 392 79.70 -12.37 0.89
N LYS A 393 79.97 -13.49 1.57
CA LYS A 393 80.50 -13.54 2.95
C LYS A 393 79.62 -12.76 3.94
N TYR A 394 78.31 -12.99 3.89
CA TYR A 394 77.39 -12.50 4.92
C TYR A 394 77.80 -13.04 6.31
N ASP A 395 77.40 -12.33 7.38
CA ASP A 395 77.74 -12.74 8.75
C ASP A 395 77.28 -14.18 9.02
N GLU A 396 78.18 -15.02 9.53
CA GLU A 396 77.93 -16.47 9.65
C GLU A 396 76.77 -16.78 10.60
N GLN A 397 76.58 -15.95 11.64
CA GLN A 397 75.48 -16.15 12.59
C GLN A 397 74.15 -15.72 11.96
N LYS A 398 74.10 -14.53 11.33
CA LYS A 398 72.89 -14.06 10.65
C LYS A 398 72.49 -14.96 9.48
N MET A 399 73.45 -15.50 8.75
CA MET A 399 73.21 -16.46 7.66
C MET A 399 72.56 -17.75 8.18
N LYS A 400 73.04 -18.28 9.32
CA LYS A 400 72.44 -19.48 9.94
C LYS A 400 71.02 -19.21 10.44
N ASP A 401 70.79 -18.04 11.05
CA ASP A 401 69.47 -17.64 11.53
C ASP A 401 68.49 -17.49 10.35
N HIS A 402 68.93 -16.89 9.25
CA HIS A 402 68.16 -16.72 8.02
C HIS A 402 67.87 -18.08 7.34
N GLN A 403 68.86 -18.98 7.24
CA GLN A 403 68.68 -20.36 6.77
C GLN A 403 67.67 -21.15 7.61
N GLN A 404 67.66 -20.93 8.93
CA GLN A 404 66.68 -21.56 9.81
C GLN A 404 65.26 -21.08 9.51
N VAL A 405 65.06 -19.81 9.15
CA VAL A 405 63.77 -19.27 8.69
C VAL A 405 63.34 -19.92 7.38
N HIS A 406 64.24 -20.12 6.42
CA HIS A 406 63.94 -20.85 5.18
C HIS A 406 63.42 -22.27 5.42
N ILE A 407 64.09 -23.00 6.32
CA ILE A 407 63.69 -24.35 6.75
C ILE A 407 62.29 -24.30 7.37
N LEU A 408 62.05 -23.37 8.30
CA LEU A 408 60.77 -23.19 8.99
C LEU A 408 59.62 -22.89 8.00
N LEU A 409 59.81 -21.96 7.07
CA LEU A 409 58.78 -21.61 6.07
C LEU A 409 58.45 -22.78 5.15
N ARG A 410 59.46 -23.55 4.75
CA ARG A 410 59.27 -24.78 3.96
C ARG A 410 58.56 -25.89 4.75
N GLN A 411 58.82 -26.00 6.05
CA GLN A 411 58.10 -26.90 6.95
C GLN A 411 56.63 -26.48 7.08
N ARG A 412 56.34 -25.20 7.30
CA ARG A 412 54.96 -24.66 7.37
C ARG A 412 54.19 -24.88 6.07
N LEU A 413 54.83 -24.66 4.91
CA LEU A 413 54.25 -25.03 3.61
C LEU A 413 54.01 -26.54 3.50
N THR A 414 54.89 -27.39 4.02
CA THR A 414 54.65 -28.84 3.99
C THR A 414 53.41 -29.20 4.82
N ILE A 415 53.26 -28.60 6.01
CA ILE A 415 52.11 -28.82 6.91
C ILE A 415 50.79 -28.34 6.28
N LEU A 416 50.76 -27.15 5.67
CA LEU A 416 49.57 -26.65 4.97
C LEU A 416 49.12 -27.58 3.84
N GLY A 417 50.09 -28.17 3.11
CA GLY A 417 49.82 -29.13 2.04
C GLY A 417 49.24 -30.43 2.59
N ASP A 418 49.77 -30.92 3.71
CA ASP A 418 49.27 -32.11 4.40
C ASP A 418 47.85 -31.86 4.96
N HIS A 419 47.54 -30.67 5.49
CA HIS A 419 46.19 -30.30 5.93
C HIS A 419 45.17 -30.33 4.77
N LEU A 420 45.54 -29.86 3.58
CA LEU A 420 44.69 -29.96 2.39
C LEU A 420 44.45 -31.41 1.94
N LEU A 421 45.47 -32.27 2.06
CA LEU A 421 45.43 -33.67 1.60
C LEU A 421 44.72 -34.61 2.58
N LEU A 422 44.88 -34.38 3.89
CA LEU A 422 44.38 -35.25 4.96
C LEU A 422 42.99 -34.85 5.49
N ALA A 423 42.42 -33.76 4.98
CA ALA A 423 41.12 -33.26 5.42
C ALA A 423 39.97 -34.24 5.10
N THR A 424 39.68 -35.16 6.02
CA THR A 424 38.49 -36.01 5.99
C THR A 424 37.35 -35.33 6.77
N GLY A 425 36.67 -34.35 6.16
CA GLY A 425 35.61 -33.62 6.84
C GLY A 425 35.11 -32.38 6.09
N LYS A 426 34.80 -31.30 6.83
CA LYS A 426 34.30 -30.02 6.28
C LYS A 426 35.38 -29.29 5.48
N LEU A 427 35.55 -29.69 4.21
CA LEU A 427 36.55 -29.19 3.29
C LEU A 427 36.57 -27.65 3.18
N ASP A 428 35.41 -26.99 3.22
CA ASP A 428 35.34 -25.54 3.05
C ASP A 428 36.00 -24.76 4.21
N SER A 429 35.90 -25.26 5.44
CA SER A 429 36.58 -24.65 6.59
C SER A 429 38.11 -24.77 6.50
N VAL A 430 38.61 -25.95 6.12
CA VAL A 430 40.04 -26.21 5.93
C VAL A 430 40.60 -25.37 4.79
N ARG A 431 39.88 -25.33 3.66
CA ARG A 431 40.24 -24.53 2.47
C ARG A 431 40.36 -23.05 2.81
N SER A 432 39.41 -22.50 3.56
CA SER A 432 39.44 -21.10 3.99
C SER A 432 40.64 -20.79 4.89
N THR A 433 40.90 -21.65 5.89
CA THR A 433 42.06 -21.49 6.78
C THR A 433 43.38 -21.58 6.02
N VAL A 434 43.50 -22.50 5.05
CA VAL A 434 44.72 -22.66 4.26
C VAL A 434 44.94 -21.47 3.32
N CYS A 435 43.90 -20.96 2.64
CA CYS A 435 44.03 -19.75 1.82
C CYS A 435 44.52 -18.55 2.64
N HIS A 436 43.88 -18.30 3.78
CA HIS A 436 44.25 -17.18 4.65
C HIS A 436 45.68 -17.28 5.18
N THR A 437 46.12 -18.50 5.51
CA THR A 437 47.46 -18.74 6.05
C THR A 437 48.53 -18.67 4.96
N LEU A 438 48.25 -19.22 3.77
CA LEU A 438 49.16 -19.22 2.64
C LEU A 438 49.44 -17.80 2.13
N GLY A 439 48.42 -16.94 2.09
CA GLY A 439 48.56 -15.56 1.63
C GLY A 439 49.52 -14.71 2.48
N ARG A 440 49.84 -15.14 3.71
CA ARG A 440 50.64 -14.37 4.67
C ARG A 440 51.93 -15.06 5.11
N ILE A 441 52.21 -16.26 4.59
CA ILE A 441 53.27 -17.12 5.11
C ILE A 441 54.67 -16.52 4.91
N PHE A 442 54.87 -15.74 3.84
CA PHE A 442 56.15 -15.12 3.48
C PHE A 442 56.29 -13.66 3.94
N ASP A 443 55.19 -13.02 4.36
CA ASP A 443 55.15 -11.57 4.54
C ASP A 443 56.25 -11.05 5.46
N LYS A 444 56.40 -11.69 6.63
CA LYS A 444 57.37 -11.26 7.64
C LYS A 444 58.81 -11.42 7.14
N HIS A 445 59.10 -12.56 6.52
CA HIS A 445 60.43 -12.89 6.02
C HIS A 445 60.86 -11.93 4.90
N PHE A 446 59.95 -11.63 3.96
CA PHE A 446 60.24 -10.69 2.86
C PHE A 446 60.34 -9.24 3.30
N LEU A 447 59.69 -8.85 4.41
CA LEU A 447 59.74 -7.48 4.95
C LEU A 447 60.93 -7.25 5.89
N ASP A 448 61.35 -8.28 6.63
CA ASP A 448 62.34 -8.13 7.69
C ASP A 448 63.69 -8.74 7.27
N ASP A 449 63.72 -10.05 7.01
CA ASP A 449 64.96 -10.82 6.90
C ASP A 449 65.68 -10.56 5.57
N ASP A 450 64.94 -10.52 4.46
CA ASP A 450 65.51 -10.32 3.13
C ASP A 450 65.96 -8.89 2.90
N ILE A 451 65.21 -7.92 3.44
CA ILE A 451 65.58 -6.50 3.36
C ILE A 451 66.84 -6.27 4.16
N ALA A 452 66.95 -6.85 5.36
CA ALA A 452 68.15 -6.75 6.18
C ALA A 452 69.39 -7.32 5.48
N PHE A 453 69.27 -8.46 4.79
CA PHE A 453 70.36 -9.02 4.00
C PHE A 453 70.81 -8.08 2.87
N VAL A 454 69.84 -7.54 2.11
CA VAL A 454 70.12 -6.67 0.95
C VAL A 454 70.75 -5.35 1.41
N GLU A 455 70.24 -4.72 2.48
CA GLU A 455 70.79 -3.46 3.01
C GLU A 455 72.23 -3.62 3.54
N GLU A 456 72.58 -4.79 4.08
CA GLU A 456 73.89 -5.02 4.68
C GLU A 456 74.97 -5.42 3.66
N VAL A 457 74.59 -6.10 2.58
CA VAL A 457 75.54 -6.77 1.68
C VAL A 457 75.53 -6.22 0.26
N ILE A 458 74.42 -5.64 -0.22
CA ILE A 458 74.29 -5.24 -1.62
C ILE A 458 74.63 -3.75 -1.80
N SER A 459 75.52 -3.47 -2.73
CA SER A 459 75.93 -2.09 -3.02
C SER A 459 74.82 -1.30 -3.73
N PRO A 460 74.70 0.03 -3.51
CA PRO A 460 73.67 0.86 -4.14
C PRO A 460 73.68 0.85 -5.67
N GLU A 461 74.81 0.52 -6.30
CA GLU A 461 74.97 0.45 -7.75
C GLU A 461 74.32 -0.82 -8.35
N GLU A 462 74.32 -1.92 -7.59
CA GLU A 462 73.68 -3.19 -7.98
C GLU A 462 72.16 -3.19 -7.76
N LEU A 463 71.65 -2.35 -6.85
CA LEU A 463 70.21 -2.13 -6.62
C LEU A 463 69.50 -1.44 -7.80
N LEU A 464 70.25 -0.77 -8.69
CA LEU A 464 69.72 -0.03 -9.84
C LEU A 464 69.92 -0.74 -11.19
N GLY A 465 70.41 -1.98 -11.18
CA GLY A 465 70.52 -2.79 -12.41
C GLY A 465 71.48 -2.23 -13.47
N LYS A 466 72.50 -1.46 -13.09
CA LYS A 466 73.57 -1.07 -14.02
C LYS A 466 74.76 -2.04 -13.91
N SER A 467 74.73 -3.13 -14.67
CA SER A 467 75.95 -3.87 -14.94
C SER A 467 76.87 -3.01 -15.83
N GLY A 468 78.02 -2.58 -15.29
CA GLY A 468 79.05 -1.86 -16.03
C GLY A 468 79.66 -2.74 -17.14
N GLY A 469 79.52 -2.29 -18.38
CA GLY A 469 80.31 -2.75 -19.52
C GLY A 469 80.84 -1.51 -20.25
N HIS A 470 82.17 -1.40 -20.34
CA HIS A 470 82.86 -0.41 -21.16
C HIS A 470 83.25 -1.04 -22.50
N ASP A 471 83.42 -0.17 -23.50
CA ASP A 471 83.72 -0.39 -24.92
C ASP A 471 82.56 -0.98 -25.74
N GLY A 472 81.92 -0.32 -26.70
CA GLY A 472 82.20 0.92 -27.41
C GLY A 472 81.80 0.68 -28.87
N GLU A 473 80.63 1.17 -29.29
CA GLU A 473 80.34 1.56 -30.69
C GLU A 473 78.98 2.28 -30.76
N GLU A 474 79.02 3.50 -31.28
CA GLU A 474 77.87 4.33 -31.66
C GLU A 474 77.02 3.64 -32.73
N VAL A 475 75.67 3.71 -32.65
CA VAL A 475 74.76 4.06 -33.76
C VAL A 475 73.40 4.53 -33.21
N ILE A 476 73.16 5.84 -33.33
CA ILE A 476 71.98 6.58 -33.86
C ILE A 476 70.56 5.97 -33.81
N GLY A 477 69.61 6.82 -33.35
CA GLY A 477 68.19 6.87 -33.79
C GLY A 477 67.22 6.05 -32.94
N GLU A 478 66.00 6.47 -32.59
CA GLU A 478 65.12 7.55 -33.04
C GLU A 478 64.09 7.81 -31.93
N GLU A 479 63.70 9.06 -31.75
CA GLU A 479 62.43 9.43 -31.13
C GLU A 479 61.26 8.83 -31.94
N ILE A 480 60.32 8.16 -31.27
CA ILE A 480 58.94 8.06 -31.76
C ILE A 480 58.00 8.49 -30.64
N GLU A 481 57.59 9.75 -30.73
CA GLU A 481 56.27 10.23 -30.37
C GLU A 481 55.20 9.49 -31.21
N GLN A 482 54.16 8.94 -30.57
CA GLN A 482 52.77 8.84 -31.07
C GLN A 482 51.89 8.23 -29.96
N LYS A 483 51.06 9.00 -29.24
CA LYS A 483 49.70 9.48 -29.56
C LYS A 483 48.66 8.37 -29.80
N GLN A 484 47.67 8.39 -28.89
CA GLN A 484 46.20 8.30 -29.09
C GLN A 484 45.63 7.06 -29.78
N GLU A 485 44.84 6.29 -29.02
CA GLU A 485 43.36 6.38 -29.00
C GLU A 485 42.81 6.02 -27.61
#